data_AF-A0A383VCN4-F1
#
_entry.id   AF-A0A383VCN4-F1
#
_cell.length_a   1.000
_cell.length_b   1.000
_cell.length_c   1.000
_cell.angle_alpha   90.00
_cell.angle_beta   90.00
_cell.angle_gamma   90.00
#
_symmetry.space_group_name_H-M   'P 1'
#
loop_
_entity.id
_entity.type
_entity.pdbx_description
1 polymer ?
#
loop_
_entity_poly.entity_id
_entity_poly.type
_entity_poly.pdbx_seq_one_letter_code
_entity_poly.pdbx_strand_id
1 'polypeptide(L)'
;MKAVGWLAALLLRKAPEAAADVTTRLLNLPDVPPELAVQLVSAGMRFSYAQLLAAADSMVARVDVWVQAQQQLRVESNIPAAAIAICCNDNRDNIQQAIGDGHSADLLQLAMNCSSSATATAVIRCLPAAVAQEALREPDVARKLLLTAATRHHTAAVLHMACLPGMQQHVDAATLHAVLMQIQRTDDAHVGECAQHLCRLPAAQQLSSEAVLQLMRGAVPSSCFTLVALCGLPAAAHLTSEAVFGLFRSASGYSPRSIDVLSDCLPPMVLKRLSSQQMAQPTKAAKADGLRVIIAALRDLGKKLTQLRRY
;
A
#
# COMPACT_ATOMS: atom_id res chain seq x y z
N MET A 1 2.47 20.92 23.70
CA MET A 1 1.78 21.82 22.75
C MET A 1 2.40 23.21 22.58
N LYS A 2 2.96 23.88 23.62
CA LYS A 2 3.60 25.20 23.46
C LYS A 2 4.78 25.26 22.46
N ALA A 3 5.50 24.14 22.27
CA ALA A 3 6.65 24.08 21.37
C ALA A 3 6.29 24.18 19.88
N VAL A 4 5.12 23.68 19.46
CA VAL A 4 4.73 23.62 18.04
C VAL A 4 4.24 24.98 17.56
N GLY A 5 3.46 25.70 18.39
CA GLY A 5 3.12 27.10 18.12
C GLY A 5 4.35 28.00 18.06
N TRP A 6 5.37 27.75 18.90
CA TRP A 6 6.65 28.46 18.82
C TRP A 6 7.41 28.14 17.53
N LEU A 7 7.43 26.88 17.08
CA LEU A 7 8.09 26.48 15.85
C LEU A 7 7.43 27.10 14.61
N ALA A 8 6.09 27.11 14.55
CA ALA A 8 5.34 27.77 13.48
C ALA A 8 5.62 29.28 13.45
N ALA A 9 5.57 29.94 14.61
CA ALA A 9 5.91 31.36 14.73
C ALA A 9 7.37 31.64 14.36
N LEU A 10 8.30 30.74 14.70
CA LEU A 10 9.71 30.85 14.32
C LEU A 10 9.91 30.66 12.82
N LEU A 11 9.23 29.70 12.19
CA LEU A 11 9.28 29.46 10.75
C LEU A 11 8.71 30.65 9.97
N LEU A 12 7.59 31.22 10.44
CA LEU A 12 7.02 32.45 9.88
C LEU A 12 7.97 33.66 10.03
N ARG A 13 8.77 33.69 11.10
CA ARG A 13 9.71 34.80 11.39
C ARG A 13 11.08 34.66 10.70
N LYS A 14 11.45 33.45 10.26
CA LYS A 14 12.79 33.12 9.73
C LYS A 14 12.82 32.73 8.25
N ALA A 15 11.66 32.54 7.62
CA ALA A 15 11.62 32.20 6.22
C ALA A 15 11.94 33.41 5.31
N PRO A 16 12.65 33.20 4.18
CA PRO A 16 12.95 34.23 3.19
C PRO A 16 11.69 34.80 2.53
N GLU A 17 11.85 35.94 1.85
CA GLU A 17 10.86 36.99 1.53
C GLU A 17 9.53 36.61 0.85
N ALA A 18 9.28 35.34 0.48
CA ALA A 18 8.04 34.93 -0.17
C ALA A 18 7.14 34.09 0.76
N ALA A 19 6.00 34.66 1.19
CA ALA A 19 4.98 33.95 1.96
C ALA A 19 4.50 32.64 1.29
N ALA A 20 4.56 32.57 -0.04
CA ALA A 20 4.25 31.38 -0.83
C ALA A 20 5.12 30.17 -0.43
N ASP A 21 6.42 30.36 -0.22
CA ASP A 21 7.35 29.27 0.11
C ASP A 21 7.04 28.66 1.48
N VAL A 22 6.61 29.49 2.44
CA VAL A 22 6.24 29.02 3.79
C VAL A 22 4.99 28.16 3.73
N THR A 23 3.96 28.61 3.01
CA THR A 23 2.71 27.84 2.88
C THR A 23 2.96 26.48 2.23
N THR A 24 3.76 26.43 1.17
CA THR A 24 4.13 25.17 0.49
C THR A 24 4.90 24.23 1.42
N ARG A 25 5.87 24.75 2.18
CA ARG A 25 6.65 23.93 3.13
C ARG A 25 5.79 23.38 4.27
N LEU A 26 4.88 24.20 4.81
CA LEU A 26 3.98 23.78 5.88
C LEU A 26 2.95 22.76 5.37
N LEU A 27 2.43 22.98 4.17
CA LEU A 27 1.50 22.05 3.54
C LEU A 27 2.16 20.70 3.28
N ASN A 28 3.48 20.68 2.99
CA ASN A 28 4.28 19.47 2.79
C ASN A 28 4.75 18.79 4.09
N LEU A 29 4.37 19.30 5.27
CA LEU A 29 4.65 18.60 6.52
C LEU A 29 3.78 17.34 6.60
N PRO A 30 4.37 16.14 6.75
CA PRO A 30 3.59 14.94 6.96
C PRO A 30 2.94 14.95 8.34
N ASP A 31 1.75 14.36 8.42
CA ASP A 31 1.05 14.03 9.67
C ASP A 31 0.74 15.22 10.60
N VAL A 32 0.42 16.38 10.01
CA VAL A 32 0.04 17.58 10.76
C VAL A 32 -1.15 17.28 11.70
N PRO A 33 -1.01 17.51 13.02
CA PRO A 33 -2.12 17.36 13.95
C PRO A 33 -3.25 18.35 13.64
N PRO A 34 -4.54 17.94 13.74
CA PRO A 34 -5.67 18.82 13.46
C PRO A 34 -5.64 20.12 14.29
N GLU A 35 -5.22 20.06 15.55
CA GLU A 35 -5.14 21.21 16.44
C GLU A 35 -4.12 22.24 15.94
N LEU A 36 -3.01 21.77 15.36
CA LEU A 36 -2.01 22.64 14.75
C LEU A 36 -2.55 23.27 13.47
N ALA A 37 -3.23 22.50 12.62
CA ALA A 37 -3.86 23.03 11.41
C ALA A 37 -4.85 24.17 11.76
N VAL A 38 -5.70 23.97 12.77
CA VAL A 38 -6.63 25.00 13.28
C VAL A 38 -5.89 26.23 13.79
N GLN A 39 -4.80 26.05 14.55
CA GLN A 39 -3.99 27.18 15.04
C GLN A 39 -3.33 27.98 13.90
N LEU A 40 -2.82 27.30 12.88
CA LEU A 40 -2.19 27.95 11.72
C LEU A 40 -3.23 28.71 10.89
N VAL A 41 -4.40 28.12 10.67
CA VAL A 41 -5.49 28.77 9.95
C VAL A 41 -6.08 29.94 10.76
N SER A 42 -6.20 29.83 12.09
CA SER A 42 -6.65 30.95 12.93
C SER A 42 -5.64 32.10 12.97
N ALA A 43 -4.35 31.80 12.80
CA ALA A 43 -3.29 32.79 12.60
C ALA A 43 -3.27 33.43 11.20
N GLY A 44 -4.27 33.15 10.35
CA GLY A 44 -4.44 33.78 9.04
C GLY A 44 -3.90 32.98 7.86
N MET A 45 -3.39 31.76 8.07
CA MET A 45 -2.95 30.91 6.97
C MET A 45 -4.13 30.43 6.12
N ARG A 46 -3.97 30.45 4.80
CA ARG A 46 -4.98 30.01 3.83
C ARG A 46 -4.34 29.08 2.82
N PHE A 47 -5.07 28.04 2.44
CA PHE A 47 -4.64 27.11 1.41
C PHE A 47 -5.69 27.09 0.30
N SER A 48 -5.24 27.40 -0.91
CA SER A 48 -6.06 27.29 -2.10
C SER A 48 -6.27 25.84 -2.49
N TYR A 49 -7.33 25.58 -3.26
CA TYR A 49 -7.59 24.23 -3.79
C TYR A 49 -6.41 23.69 -4.61
N ALA A 50 -5.79 24.52 -5.47
CA ALA A 50 -4.65 24.12 -6.27
C ALA A 50 -3.44 23.70 -5.41
N GLN A 51 -3.19 24.38 -4.29
CA GLN A 51 -2.12 23.99 -3.36
C GLN A 51 -2.41 22.64 -2.70
N LEU A 52 -3.66 22.41 -2.26
CA LEU A 52 -4.08 21.14 -1.68
C LEU A 52 -3.94 19.99 -2.69
N LEU A 53 -4.30 20.22 -3.95
CA LEU A 53 -4.09 19.25 -5.02
C LEU A 53 -2.61 18.99 -5.27
N ALA A 54 -1.76 20.01 -5.33
CA ALA A 54 -0.32 19.82 -5.50
C ALA A 54 0.30 19.03 -4.34
N ALA A 55 -0.19 19.21 -3.11
CA ALA A 55 0.24 18.44 -1.95
C ALA A 55 -0.26 16.99 -1.99
N ALA A 56 -1.53 16.78 -2.36
CA ALA A 56 -2.08 15.43 -2.56
C ALA A 56 -1.35 14.70 -3.70
N ASP A 57 -1.02 15.41 -4.77
CA ASP A 57 -0.22 14.93 -5.89
C ASP A 57 1.22 14.59 -5.45
N SER A 58 1.78 15.34 -4.50
CA SER A 58 3.06 15.01 -3.86
C SER A 58 2.93 13.91 -2.78
N MET A 59 1.77 13.25 -2.69
CA MET A 59 1.43 12.23 -1.70
C MET A 59 1.63 12.69 -0.26
N VAL A 60 1.38 13.96 0.06
CA VAL A 60 1.49 14.45 1.43
C VAL A 60 0.37 13.88 2.29
N ALA A 61 0.72 13.42 3.48
CA ALA A 61 -0.23 12.82 4.40
C ALA A 61 -1.24 13.84 4.92
N ARG A 62 -2.50 13.42 5.06
CA ARG A 62 -3.53 14.13 5.83
C ARG A 62 -3.88 15.51 5.30
N VAL A 63 -3.87 15.71 3.98
CA VAL A 63 -4.29 16.98 3.35
C VAL A 63 -5.69 17.44 3.78
N ASP A 64 -6.54 16.52 4.22
CA ASP A 64 -7.88 16.76 4.73
C ASP A 64 -7.93 17.67 5.97
N VAL A 65 -6.90 17.64 6.82
CA VAL A 65 -6.89 18.43 8.07
C VAL A 65 -6.90 19.93 7.81
N TRP A 66 -6.31 20.36 6.69
CA TRP A 66 -6.28 21.75 6.28
C TRP A 66 -7.67 22.23 5.83
N VAL A 67 -8.39 21.38 5.10
CA VAL A 67 -9.76 21.67 4.68
C VAL A 67 -10.69 21.72 5.89
N GLN A 68 -10.60 20.74 6.79
CA GLN A 68 -11.36 20.69 8.03
C GLN A 68 -11.12 21.94 8.90
N ALA A 69 -9.86 22.36 9.04
CA ALA A 69 -9.50 23.56 9.80
C ALA A 69 -10.11 24.85 9.19
N GLN A 70 -10.06 25.02 7.87
CA GLN A 70 -10.70 26.16 7.19
C GLN A 70 -12.22 26.14 7.35
N GLN A 71 -12.86 24.98 7.27
CA GLN A 71 -14.30 24.83 7.48
C GLN A 71 -14.72 25.10 8.92
N GLN A 72 -13.99 24.57 9.90
CA GLN A 72 -14.26 24.78 11.33
C GLN A 72 -14.22 26.27 11.70
N LEU A 73 -13.28 27.03 11.11
CA LEU A 73 -13.12 28.46 11.35
C LEU A 73 -13.96 29.34 10.40
N ARG A 74 -14.79 28.73 9.55
CA ARG A 74 -15.64 29.42 8.55
C ARG A 74 -14.84 30.41 7.70
N VAL A 75 -13.63 30.00 7.34
CA VAL A 75 -12.75 30.78 6.49
C VAL A 75 -13.24 30.68 5.06
N GLU A 76 -13.41 31.83 4.40
CA GLU A 76 -13.69 31.87 2.97
C GLU A 76 -12.54 31.20 2.20
N SER A 77 -12.87 30.24 1.34
CA SER A 77 -11.90 29.47 0.56
C SER A 77 -12.43 29.20 -0.84
N ASN A 78 -11.53 29.02 -1.79
CA ASN A 78 -11.87 28.62 -3.17
C ASN A 78 -11.97 27.09 -3.33
N ILE A 79 -12.18 26.35 -2.25
CA ILE A 79 -12.26 24.89 -2.27
C ILE A 79 -13.65 24.49 -2.75
N PRO A 80 -13.77 23.69 -3.82
CA PRO A 80 -15.07 23.20 -4.29
C PRO A 80 -15.82 22.44 -3.20
N ALA A 81 -17.16 22.53 -3.20
CA ALA A 81 -18.02 21.80 -2.27
C ALA A 81 -17.74 20.29 -2.27
N ALA A 82 -17.40 19.73 -3.44
CA ALA A 82 -17.02 18.34 -3.58
C ALA A 82 -15.77 17.96 -2.78
N ALA A 83 -14.72 18.78 -2.85
CA ALA A 83 -13.49 18.58 -2.10
C ALA A 83 -13.73 18.75 -0.58
N ILE A 84 -14.60 19.68 -0.18
CA ILE A 84 -15.02 19.85 1.21
C ILE A 84 -15.73 18.59 1.71
N ALA A 85 -16.71 18.05 0.95
CA ALA A 85 -17.45 16.85 1.33
C ALA A 85 -16.52 15.64 1.53
N ILE A 86 -15.53 15.47 0.65
CA ILE A 86 -14.51 14.42 0.77
C ILE A 86 -13.66 14.63 2.02
N CYS A 87 -13.03 15.79 2.18
CA CYS A 87 -12.08 16.03 3.28
C CYS A 87 -12.75 16.11 4.66
N CYS A 88 -14.03 16.49 4.73
CA CYS A 88 -14.76 16.56 6.01
C CYS A 88 -15.46 15.25 6.38
N ASN A 89 -15.22 14.15 5.65
CA ASN A 89 -15.85 12.85 5.85
C ASN A 89 -17.38 12.96 5.91
N ASP A 90 -17.95 13.68 4.93
CA ASP A 90 -19.38 13.85 4.81
C ASP A 90 -20.07 12.51 4.49
N ASN A 91 -21.40 12.50 4.55
CA ASN A 91 -22.17 11.30 4.24
C ASN A 91 -21.94 10.85 2.78
N ARG A 92 -22.20 9.57 2.53
CA ARG A 92 -21.98 8.94 1.22
C ARG A 92 -22.76 9.61 0.09
N ASP A 93 -23.96 10.08 0.35
CA ASP A 93 -24.84 10.69 -0.66
C ASP A 93 -24.26 12.04 -1.12
N ASN A 94 -23.70 12.82 -0.18
CA ASN A 94 -23.02 14.08 -0.46
C ASN A 94 -21.74 13.84 -1.28
N ILE A 95 -20.96 12.80 -0.95
CA ILE A 95 -19.78 12.40 -1.75
C ILE A 95 -20.20 11.97 -3.16
N GLN A 96 -21.29 11.22 -3.29
CA GLN A 96 -21.77 10.76 -4.58
C GLN A 96 -22.25 11.93 -5.46
N GLN A 97 -23.01 12.85 -4.89
CA GLN A 97 -23.47 14.05 -5.59
C GLN A 97 -22.28 14.89 -6.05
N ALA A 98 -21.29 15.10 -5.16
CA ALA A 98 -20.06 15.83 -5.43
C ALA A 98 -19.22 15.30 -6.61
N ILE A 99 -19.19 13.98 -6.80
CA ILE A 99 -18.43 13.34 -7.88
C ILE A 99 -19.09 13.57 -9.25
N GLY A 100 -20.40 13.81 -9.30
CA GLY A 100 -21.14 14.05 -10.54
C GLY A 100 -20.73 15.32 -11.29
N ASP A 101 -20.13 16.29 -10.60
CA ASP A 101 -19.94 17.65 -11.12
C ASP A 101 -18.63 17.87 -11.92
N GLY A 102 -17.83 16.81 -12.19
CA GLY A 102 -16.80 16.85 -13.25
C GLY A 102 -15.33 17.05 -12.85
N HIS A 103 -14.91 16.70 -11.62
CA HIS A 103 -13.51 16.80 -11.16
C HIS A 103 -12.92 15.47 -10.68
N SER A 104 -13.16 14.36 -11.40
CA SER A 104 -12.95 13.02 -10.85
C SER A 104 -11.51 12.68 -10.48
N ALA A 105 -10.52 12.97 -11.33
CA ALA A 105 -9.11 12.60 -11.06
C ALA A 105 -8.53 13.35 -9.84
N ASP A 106 -8.72 14.67 -9.79
CA ASP A 106 -8.25 15.51 -8.69
C ASP A 106 -8.93 15.15 -7.36
N LEU A 107 -10.25 14.92 -7.38
CA LEU A 107 -10.99 14.50 -6.20
C LEU A 107 -10.59 13.09 -5.74
N LEU A 108 -10.27 12.18 -6.67
CA LEU A 108 -9.72 10.87 -6.32
C LEU A 108 -8.36 10.99 -5.65
N GLN A 109 -7.45 11.79 -6.20
CA GLN A 109 -6.12 11.97 -5.62
C GLN A 109 -6.22 12.59 -4.22
N LEU A 110 -7.12 13.56 -4.04
CA LEU A 110 -7.42 14.15 -2.74
C LEU A 110 -7.99 13.12 -1.77
N ALA A 111 -8.97 12.32 -2.20
CA ALA A 111 -9.61 11.27 -1.39
C ALA A 111 -8.63 10.20 -0.95
N MET A 112 -7.72 9.77 -1.84
CA MET A 112 -6.69 8.77 -1.52
C MET A 112 -5.63 9.30 -0.55
N ASN A 113 -5.48 10.62 -0.38
CA ASN A 113 -4.57 11.23 0.61
C ASN A 113 -5.26 11.63 1.92
N CYS A 114 -6.58 11.49 2.01
CA CYS A 114 -7.32 11.76 3.22
C CYS A 114 -6.96 10.75 4.32
N SER A 115 -7.10 11.18 5.58
CA SER A 115 -6.86 10.31 6.73
C SER A 115 -7.88 9.17 6.86
N SER A 116 -9.05 9.29 6.23
CA SER A 116 -10.19 8.37 6.35
C SER A 116 -10.20 7.32 5.23
N SER A 117 -9.91 6.07 5.57
CA SER A 117 -10.06 4.92 4.65
C SER A 117 -11.50 4.74 4.15
N ALA A 118 -12.49 5.10 4.98
CA ALA A 118 -13.90 5.06 4.62
C ALA A 118 -14.22 6.06 3.50
N THR A 119 -13.66 7.28 3.56
CA THR A 119 -13.80 8.30 2.51
C THR A 119 -13.20 7.81 1.19
N ALA A 120 -11.95 7.33 1.21
CA ALA A 120 -11.29 6.79 0.02
C ALA A 120 -12.12 5.66 -0.63
N THR A 121 -12.66 4.77 0.21
CA THR A 121 -13.52 3.65 -0.23
C THR A 121 -14.88 4.12 -0.77
N ALA A 122 -15.50 5.13 -0.15
CA ALA A 122 -16.76 5.69 -0.62
C ALA A 122 -16.59 6.34 -1.99
N VAL A 123 -15.54 7.16 -2.16
CA VAL A 123 -15.26 7.85 -3.42
C VAL A 123 -15.03 6.86 -4.56
N ILE A 124 -14.21 5.82 -4.36
CA ILE A 124 -13.98 4.83 -5.43
C ILE A 124 -15.23 4.02 -5.77
N ARG A 125 -16.11 3.76 -4.80
CA ARG A 125 -17.38 3.04 -5.01
C ARG A 125 -18.47 3.88 -5.66
N CYS A 126 -18.44 5.19 -5.44
CA CYS A 126 -19.44 6.11 -5.97
C CYS A 126 -19.09 6.63 -7.36
N LEU A 127 -17.87 6.38 -7.86
CA LEU A 127 -17.51 6.71 -9.23
C LEU A 127 -18.34 5.92 -10.25
N PRO A 128 -19.04 6.60 -11.17
CA PRO A 128 -19.60 5.93 -12.34
C PRO A 128 -18.49 5.23 -13.14
N ALA A 129 -18.77 4.05 -13.69
CA ALA A 129 -17.76 3.26 -14.42
C ALA A 129 -17.10 4.06 -15.57
N ALA A 130 -17.86 4.88 -16.29
CA ALA A 130 -17.34 5.74 -17.35
C ALA A 130 -16.37 6.81 -16.81
N VAL A 131 -16.69 7.41 -15.66
CA VAL A 131 -15.86 8.44 -15.02
C VAL A 131 -14.60 7.82 -14.42
N ALA A 132 -14.72 6.64 -13.80
CA ALA A 132 -13.56 5.88 -13.33
C ALA A 132 -12.64 5.50 -14.49
N GLN A 133 -13.20 5.09 -15.63
CA GLN A 133 -12.43 4.74 -16.81
C GLN A 133 -11.71 5.95 -17.40
N GLU A 134 -12.36 7.12 -17.49
CA GLU A 134 -11.72 8.32 -18.00
C GLU A 134 -10.62 8.82 -17.04
N ALA A 135 -10.89 8.86 -15.73
CA ALA A 135 -9.89 9.26 -14.73
C ALA A 135 -8.67 8.32 -14.69
N LEU A 136 -8.86 7.04 -15.01
CA LEU A 136 -7.83 6.03 -15.03
C LEU A 136 -7.28 5.75 -16.43
N ARG A 137 -7.62 6.57 -17.42
CA ARG A 137 -7.13 6.43 -18.79
C ARG A 137 -5.65 6.76 -18.92
N GLU A 138 -5.18 7.69 -18.09
CA GLU A 138 -3.77 8.05 -18.02
C GLU A 138 -3.01 7.05 -17.14
N PRO A 139 -2.00 6.34 -17.68
CA PRO A 139 -1.32 5.29 -16.93
C PRO A 139 -0.66 5.79 -15.65
N ASP A 140 -0.07 6.98 -15.68
CA ASP A 140 0.65 7.55 -14.56
C ASP A 140 -0.29 7.95 -13.42
N VAL A 141 -1.48 8.48 -13.75
CA VAL A 141 -2.54 8.77 -12.77
C VAL A 141 -3.02 7.49 -12.10
N ALA A 142 -3.30 6.43 -12.86
CA ALA A 142 -3.76 5.15 -12.32
C ALA A 142 -2.72 4.53 -11.36
N ARG A 143 -1.45 4.46 -11.77
CA ARG A 143 -0.35 3.96 -10.94
C ARG A 143 -0.19 4.77 -9.65
N LYS A 144 -0.25 6.09 -9.76
CA LYS A 144 -0.10 7.02 -8.63
C LYS A 144 -1.24 6.90 -7.63
N LEU A 145 -2.48 6.84 -8.08
CA LEU A 145 -3.64 6.64 -7.21
C LEU A 145 -3.54 5.32 -6.44
N LEU A 146 -3.18 4.22 -7.12
CA LEU A 146 -3.02 2.92 -6.49
C LEU A 146 -1.89 2.93 -5.45
N LEU A 147 -0.74 3.52 -5.79
CA LEU A 147 0.40 3.64 -4.87
C LEU A 147 0.07 4.55 -3.68
N THR A 148 -0.69 5.62 -3.92
CA THR A 148 -1.15 6.54 -2.87
C THR A 148 -2.03 5.80 -1.87
N ALA A 149 -3.07 5.11 -2.35
CA ALA A 149 -3.95 4.32 -1.49
C ALA A 149 -3.19 3.25 -0.70
N ALA A 150 -2.22 2.56 -1.33
CA ALA A 150 -1.40 1.57 -0.65
C ALA A 150 -0.51 2.18 0.44
N THR A 151 0.13 3.32 0.14
CA THR A 151 0.97 4.07 1.08
C THR A 151 0.15 4.61 2.26
N ARG A 152 -1.12 4.94 2.02
CA ARG A 152 -2.07 5.43 3.02
C ARG A 152 -2.84 4.31 3.71
N HIS A 153 -2.52 3.06 3.39
CA HIS A 153 -3.14 1.85 3.94
C HIS A 153 -4.67 1.80 3.74
N HIS A 154 -5.16 2.36 2.64
CA HIS A 154 -6.56 2.27 2.23
C HIS A 154 -6.81 0.94 1.49
N THR A 155 -6.66 -0.18 2.22
CA THR A 155 -6.74 -1.55 1.69
C THR A 155 -8.02 -1.82 0.89
N ALA A 156 -9.18 -1.42 1.42
CA ALA A 156 -10.46 -1.56 0.70
C ALA A 156 -10.49 -0.76 -0.61
N ALA A 157 -9.91 0.44 -0.65
CA ALA A 157 -9.78 1.22 -1.88
C ALA A 157 -8.83 0.55 -2.88
N VAL A 158 -7.69 0.02 -2.41
CA VAL A 158 -6.74 -0.77 -3.23
C VAL A 158 -7.44 -1.99 -3.84
N LEU A 159 -8.20 -2.74 -3.04
CA LEU A 159 -8.96 -3.90 -3.50
C LEU A 159 -9.96 -3.52 -4.61
N HIS A 160 -10.71 -2.44 -4.40
CA HIS A 160 -11.65 -1.93 -5.41
C HIS A 160 -10.95 -1.49 -6.70
N MET A 161 -9.84 -0.75 -6.57
CA MET A 161 -9.06 -0.29 -7.71
C MET A 161 -8.46 -1.45 -8.51
N ALA A 162 -7.94 -2.49 -7.86
CA ALA A 162 -7.38 -3.67 -8.53
C ALA A 162 -8.40 -4.39 -9.44
N CYS A 163 -9.70 -4.22 -9.18
CA CYS A 163 -10.77 -4.78 -10.00
C CYS A 163 -11.17 -3.89 -11.20
N LEU A 164 -10.66 -2.66 -11.29
CA LEU A 164 -11.01 -1.73 -12.39
C LEU A 164 -10.22 -2.04 -13.67
N PRO A 165 -10.85 -1.95 -14.86
CA PRO A 165 -10.17 -2.20 -16.13
C PRO A 165 -8.92 -1.33 -16.35
N GLY A 166 -8.98 -0.05 -15.98
CA GLY A 166 -7.83 0.87 -16.10
C GLY A 166 -6.61 0.39 -15.30
N MET A 167 -6.82 -0.18 -14.10
CA MET A 167 -5.71 -0.73 -13.31
C MET A 167 -5.13 -1.99 -13.92
N GLN A 168 -5.97 -2.85 -14.52
CA GLN A 168 -5.49 -4.06 -15.20
C GLN A 168 -4.64 -3.73 -16.43
N GLN A 169 -4.90 -2.59 -17.09
CA GLN A 169 -4.18 -2.17 -18.30
C GLN A 169 -2.91 -1.37 -18.01
N HIS A 170 -2.92 -0.56 -16.95
CA HIS A 170 -1.88 0.47 -16.78
C HIS A 170 -0.87 0.20 -15.67
N VAL A 171 -1.19 -0.65 -14.68
CA VAL A 171 -0.24 -1.01 -13.64
C VAL A 171 0.89 -1.83 -14.25
N ASP A 172 2.13 -1.45 -13.98
CA ASP A 172 3.33 -2.20 -14.37
C ASP A 172 3.91 -2.99 -13.19
N ALA A 173 4.89 -3.86 -13.47
CA ALA A 173 5.50 -4.73 -12.46
C ALA A 173 6.17 -3.94 -11.32
N ALA A 174 6.81 -2.81 -11.63
CA ALA A 174 7.50 -1.99 -10.64
C ALA A 174 6.53 -1.33 -9.66
N THR A 175 5.44 -0.75 -10.18
CA THR A 175 4.35 -0.17 -9.39
C THR A 175 3.68 -1.25 -8.54
N LEU A 176 3.38 -2.42 -9.13
CA LEU A 176 2.78 -3.52 -8.40
C LEU A 176 3.66 -4.01 -7.25
N HIS A 177 4.97 -4.15 -7.48
CA HIS A 177 5.93 -4.48 -6.43
C HIS A 177 5.91 -3.46 -5.28
N ALA A 178 5.93 -2.16 -5.61
CA ALA A 178 5.87 -1.09 -4.62
C ALA A 178 4.56 -1.14 -3.82
N VAL A 179 3.41 -1.30 -4.48
CA VAL A 179 2.09 -1.41 -3.84
C VAL A 179 2.04 -2.60 -2.88
N LEU A 180 2.48 -3.78 -3.33
CA LEU A 180 2.52 -4.99 -2.50
C LEU A 180 3.42 -4.80 -1.27
N MET A 181 4.58 -4.16 -1.42
CA MET A 181 5.46 -3.83 -0.30
C MET A 181 4.81 -2.84 0.70
N GLN A 182 4.00 -1.89 0.23
CA GLN A 182 3.31 -0.95 1.13
C GLN A 182 2.18 -1.61 1.92
N ILE A 183 1.35 -2.44 1.27
CA ILE A 183 0.23 -3.08 1.97
C ILE A 183 0.70 -4.14 2.98
N GLN A 184 1.89 -4.73 2.80
CA GLN A 184 2.44 -5.67 3.78
C GLN A 184 2.87 -5.02 5.10
N ARG A 185 2.98 -3.68 5.14
CA ARG A 185 3.36 -2.93 6.34
C ARG A 185 2.19 -2.63 7.26
N THR A 186 0.95 -2.86 6.83
CA THR A 186 -0.24 -2.67 7.66
C THR A 186 -0.70 -3.99 8.29
N ASP A 187 -1.32 -3.89 9.47
CA ASP A 187 -1.90 -5.01 10.23
C ASP A 187 -3.40 -5.19 9.91
N ASP A 188 -3.82 -4.79 8.71
CA ASP A 188 -5.22 -4.85 8.28
C ASP A 188 -5.61 -6.29 7.88
N ALA A 189 -6.78 -6.73 8.34
CA ALA A 189 -7.33 -8.05 8.03
C ALA A 189 -7.48 -8.30 6.51
N HIS A 190 -7.63 -7.25 5.69
CA HIS A 190 -7.81 -7.35 4.24
C HIS A 190 -6.50 -7.44 3.45
N VAL A 191 -5.32 -7.37 4.08
CA VAL A 191 -4.03 -7.41 3.36
C VAL A 191 -3.90 -8.66 2.50
N GLY A 192 -4.33 -9.81 3.03
CA GLY A 192 -4.29 -11.08 2.30
C GLY A 192 -5.15 -11.08 1.03
N GLU A 193 -6.38 -10.56 1.12
CA GLU A 193 -7.30 -10.45 -0.01
C GLU A 193 -6.78 -9.44 -1.04
N CYS A 194 -6.28 -8.28 -0.58
CA CYS A 194 -5.67 -7.27 -1.45
C CYS A 194 -4.49 -7.86 -2.23
N ALA A 195 -3.58 -8.55 -1.54
CA ALA A 195 -2.43 -9.20 -2.19
C ALA A 195 -2.87 -10.24 -3.21
N GLN A 196 -3.90 -11.03 -2.93
CA GLN A 196 -4.44 -12.01 -3.87
C GLN A 196 -4.99 -11.34 -5.14
N HIS A 197 -5.76 -10.26 -5.01
CA HIS A 197 -6.30 -9.53 -6.15
C HIS A 197 -5.21 -8.84 -6.97
N LEU A 198 -4.23 -8.23 -6.30
CA LEU A 198 -3.08 -7.60 -6.94
C LEU A 198 -2.21 -8.62 -7.69
N CYS A 199 -2.02 -9.82 -7.16
CA CYS A 199 -1.29 -10.91 -7.83
C CYS A 199 -2.03 -11.47 -9.07
N ARG A 200 -3.31 -11.15 -9.26
CA ARG A 200 -4.07 -11.51 -10.47
C ARG A 200 -3.92 -10.48 -11.60
N LEU A 201 -3.34 -9.31 -11.33
CA LEU A 201 -3.10 -8.31 -12.36
C LEU A 201 -2.08 -8.83 -13.40
N PRO A 202 -2.20 -8.45 -14.69
CA PRO A 202 -1.23 -8.86 -15.72
C PRO A 202 0.22 -8.52 -15.35
N ALA A 203 0.44 -7.38 -14.70
CA ALA A 203 1.74 -6.96 -14.18
C ALA A 203 2.41 -7.96 -13.23
N ALA A 204 1.63 -8.77 -12.51
CA ALA A 204 2.16 -9.77 -11.58
C ALA A 204 2.96 -10.86 -12.30
N GLN A 205 2.59 -11.16 -13.54
CA GLN A 205 3.30 -12.12 -14.40
C GLN A 205 4.68 -11.62 -14.83
N GLN A 206 4.91 -10.30 -14.75
CA GLN A 206 6.16 -9.65 -15.14
C GLN A 206 7.09 -9.38 -13.94
N LEU A 207 6.68 -9.76 -12.72
CA LEU A 207 7.55 -9.64 -11.55
C LEU A 207 8.76 -10.55 -11.70
N SER A 208 9.93 -10.06 -11.31
CA SER A 208 11.15 -10.87 -11.27
C SER A 208 11.14 -11.84 -10.09
N SER A 209 11.92 -12.92 -10.17
CA SER A 209 12.07 -13.86 -9.05
C SER A 209 12.64 -13.19 -7.80
N GLU A 210 13.52 -12.20 -7.96
CA GLU A 210 14.04 -11.39 -6.86
C GLU A 210 12.95 -10.51 -6.22
N ALA A 211 12.10 -9.85 -7.01
CA ALA A 211 10.99 -9.08 -6.47
C ALA A 211 9.99 -9.98 -5.71
N VAL A 212 9.65 -11.15 -6.26
CA VAL A 212 8.80 -12.12 -5.57
C VAL A 212 9.44 -12.61 -4.27
N LEU A 213 10.75 -12.87 -4.27
CA LEU A 213 11.47 -13.26 -3.06
C LEU A 213 11.42 -12.18 -1.97
N GLN A 214 11.62 -10.90 -2.34
CA GLN A 214 11.52 -9.77 -1.41
C GLN A 214 10.12 -9.64 -0.82
N LEU A 215 9.09 -9.74 -1.66
CA LEU A 215 7.69 -9.75 -1.24
C LEU A 215 7.38 -10.92 -0.32
N MET A 216 7.88 -12.13 -0.60
CA MET A 216 7.68 -13.30 0.25
C MET A 216 8.34 -13.10 1.62
N ARG A 217 9.56 -12.55 1.66
CA ARG A 217 10.25 -12.23 2.92
C ARG A 217 9.46 -11.23 3.77
N GLY A 218 8.87 -10.20 3.15
CA GLY A 218 8.00 -9.23 3.82
C GLY A 218 6.66 -9.82 4.27
N ALA A 219 6.15 -10.83 3.56
CA ALA A 219 4.88 -11.50 3.87
C ALA A 219 4.97 -12.54 5.00
N VAL A 220 6.16 -13.13 5.23
CA VAL A 220 6.40 -14.14 6.28
C VAL A 220 5.84 -13.75 7.66
N PRO A 221 6.11 -12.53 8.19
CA PRO A 221 5.58 -12.13 9.50
C PRO A 221 4.12 -11.69 9.48
N SER A 222 3.56 -11.29 8.33
CA SER A 222 2.29 -10.57 8.27
C SER A 222 1.11 -11.43 7.86
N SER A 223 1.23 -12.22 6.77
CA SER A 223 0.05 -12.87 6.19
C SER A 223 0.37 -14.14 5.39
N CYS A 224 -0.15 -15.27 5.88
CA CYS A 224 -0.12 -16.54 5.16
C CYS A 224 -0.82 -16.46 3.80
N PHE A 225 -1.92 -15.72 3.68
CA PHE A 225 -2.65 -15.56 2.42
C PHE A 225 -1.82 -14.82 1.36
N THR A 226 -1.03 -13.84 1.79
CA THR A 226 -0.09 -13.14 0.90
C THR A 226 0.99 -14.11 0.38
N LEU A 227 1.52 -14.99 1.24
CA LEU A 227 2.46 -16.03 0.80
C LEU A 227 1.83 -16.98 -0.23
N VAL A 228 0.60 -17.42 -0.02
CA VAL A 228 -0.12 -18.28 -0.98
C VAL A 228 -0.23 -17.60 -2.34
N ALA A 229 -0.64 -16.33 -2.37
CA ALA A 229 -0.77 -15.56 -3.61
C ALA A 229 0.58 -15.42 -4.34
N LEU A 230 1.65 -15.10 -3.61
CA LEU A 230 2.99 -14.92 -4.18
C LEU A 230 3.59 -16.25 -4.68
N CYS A 231 3.33 -17.37 -4.00
CA CYS A 231 3.76 -18.70 -4.44
C CYS A 231 3.12 -19.12 -5.77
N GLY A 232 1.93 -18.59 -6.09
CA GLY A 232 1.24 -18.82 -7.34
C GLY A 232 1.80 -18.05 -8.55
N LEU A 233 2.73 -17.11 -8.35
CA LEU A 233 3.33 -16.33 -9.44
C LEU A 233 4.35 -17.16 -10.22
N PRO A 234 4.47 -17.02 -11.56
CA PRO A 234 5.43 -17.79 -12.36
C PRO A 234 6.87 -17.63 -11.88
N ALA A 235 7.23 -16.41 -11.48
CA ALA A 235 8.56 -16.08 -10.96
C ALA A 235 8.93 -16.87 -9.69
N ALA A 236 7.95 -17.36 -8.92
CA ALA A 236 8.19 -18.24 -7.77
C ALA A 236 8.81 -19.60 -8.19
N ALA A 237 8.51 -20.08 -9.40
CA ALA A 237 9.10 -21.31 -9.94
C ALA A 237 10.60 -21.15 -10.27
N HIS A 238 11.07 -19.91 -10.41
CA HIS A 238 12.46 -19.57 -10.72
C HIS A 238 13.30 -19.23 -9.48
N LEU A 239 12.75 -19.39 -8.27
CA LEU A 239 13.51 -19.20 -7.04
C LEU A 239 14.65 -20.22 -6.92
N THR A 240 15.80 -19.75 -6.45
CA THR A 240 16.95 -20.62 -6.17
C THR A 240 16.73 -21.40 -4.88
N SER A 241 17.39 -22.55 -4.75
CA SER A 241 17.30 -23.36 -3.52
C SER A 241 17.84 -22.60 -2.29
N GLU A 242 18.82 -21.72 -2.47
CA GLU A 242 19.31 -20.84 -1.41
C GLU A 242 18.25 -19.81 -0.98
N ALA A 243 17.58 -19.16 -1.93
CA ALA A 243 16.51 -18.21 -1.65
C ALA A 243 15.37 -18.86 -0.86
N VAL A 244 14.95 -20.05 -1.27
CA VAL A 244 13.89 -20.83 -0.63
C VAL A 244 14.31 -21.28 0.77
N PHE A 245 15.54 -21.76 0.93
CA PHE A 245 16.07 -22.10 2.25
C PHE A 245 16.09 -20.87 3.18
N GLY A 246 16.47 -19.71 2.66
CA GLY A 246 16.38 -18.42 3.35
C GLY A 246 14.95 -18.10 3.81
N LEU A 247 13.95 -18.32 2.95
CA LEU A 247 12.53 -18.13 3.29
C LEU A 247 12.07 -19.06 4.42
N PHE A 248 12.39 -20.36 4.35
CA PHE A 248 12.07 -21.30 5.42
C PHE A 248 12.73 -20.93 6.74
N ARG A 249 14.00 -20.48 6.69
CA ARG A 249 14.72 -20.00 7.87
C ARG A 249 14.04 -18.78 8.47
N SER A 250 13.66 -17.80 7.65
CA SER A 250 12.87 -16.65 8.12
C SER A 250 11.55 -17.10 8.74
N ALA A 251 10.77 -17.94 8.06
CA ALA A 251 9.47 -18.43 8.54
C ALA A 251 9.56 -19.18 9.88
N SER A 252 10.62 -19.95 10.10
CA SER A 252 10.86 -20.66 11.36
C SER A 252 11.02 -19.74 12.58
N GLY A 253 11.38 -18.46 12.36
CA GLY A 253 11.50 -17.46 13.42
C GLY A 253 10.19 -16.76 13.77
N TYR A 254 9.15 -16.88 12.94
CA TYR A 254 7.88 -16.14 13.12
C TYR A 254 6.69 -17.06 13.41
N SER A 255 6.41 -18.02 12.53
CA SER A 255 5.19 -18.84 12.62
C SER A 255 5.35 -20.20 11.95
N PRO A 256 5.03 -21.31 12.65
CA PRO A 256 4.96 -22.64 12.03
C PRO A 256 4.01 -22.70 10.83
N ARG A 257 2.90 -21.92 10.86
CA ARG A 257 1.95 -21.88 9.73
C ARG A 257 2.58 -21.34 8.45
N SER A 258 3.51 -20.38 8.57
CA SER A 258 4.23 -19.86 7.40
C SER A 258 5.12 -20.93 6.77
N ILE A 259 5.68 -21.84 7.57
CA ILE A 259 6.43 -23.00 7.06
C ILE A 259 5.50 -23.96 6.31
N ASP A 260 4.34 -24.28 6.88
CA ASP A 260 3.36 -25.18 6.26
C ASP A 260 2.89 -24.62 4.91
N VAL A 261 2.55 -23.33 4.87
CA VAL A 261 2.14 -22.64 3.63
C VAL A 261 3.25 -22.64 2.58
N LEU A 262 4.50 -22.35 2.95
CA LEU A 262 5.62 -22.44 2.01
C LEU A 262 5.82 -23.87 1.51
N SER A 263 5.68 -24.88 2.38
CA SER A 263 5.81 -26.29 2.00
C SER A 263 4.71 -26.73 1.04
N ASP A 264 3.48 -26.26 1.23
CA ASP A 264 2.32 -26.70 0.47
C ASP A 264 2.12 -25.91 -0.82
N CYS A 265 2.53 -24.63 -0.87
CA CYS A 265 2.27 -23.75 -2.01
C CYS A 265 3.46 -23.55 -2.95
N LEU A 266 4.70 -23.79 -2.52
CA LEU A 266 5.84 -23.63 -3.43
C LEU A 266 5.78 -24.63 -4.59
N PRO A 267 6.15 -24.24 -5.82
CA PRO A 267 6.13 -25.13 -6.97
C PRO A 267 6.93 -26.43 -6.72
N PRO A 268 6.40 -27.62 -7.03
CA PRO A 268 7.05 -28.89 -6.72
C PRO A 268 8.48 -29.02 -7.28
N MET A 269 8.78 -28.36 -8.40
CA MET A 269 10.12 -28.33 -8.99
C MET A 269 11.16 -27.63 -8.10
N VAL A 270 10.75 -26.57 -7.39
CA VAL A 270 11.61 -25.82 -6.47
C VAL A 270 11.91 -26.67 -5.24
N LEU A 271 10.88 -27.35 -4.71
CA LEU A 271 11.00 -28.26 -3.57
C LEU A 271 11.88 -29.48 -3.89
N LYS A 272 11.76 -30.05 -5.11
CA LYS A 272 12.66 -31.12 -5.59
C LYS A 272 14.12 -30.68 -5.66
N ARG A 273 14.41 -29.48 -6.18
CA ARG A 273 15.78 -28.93 -6.25
C ARG A 273 16.39 -28.77 -4.86
N LEU A 274 15.60 -28.28 -3.90
CA LEU A 274 16.04 -28.11 -2.53
C LEU A 274 16.38 -29.45 -1.87
N SER A 275 15.55 -30.49 -2.09
CA SER A 275 15.84 -31.84 -1.62
C SER A 275 17.15 -32.41 -2.21
N SER A 276 17.38 -32.24 -3.51
CA SER A 276 18.60 -32.76 -4.15
C SER A 276 19.89 -32.04 -3.70
N GLN A 277 19.85 -30.71 -3.48
CA GLN A 277 21.03 -29.95 -3.09
C GLN A 277 21.33 -30.01 -1.58
N GLN A 278 20.31 -29.92 -0.72
CA GLN A 278 20.51 -29.86 0.73
C GLN A 278 20.85 -31.23 1.33
N MET A 279 20.39 -32.33 0.73
CA MET A 279 20.81 -33.68 1.17
C MET A 279 22.29 -33.96 0.91
N ALA A 280 22.95 -33.19 0.04
CA ALA A 280 24.37 -33.36 -0.28
C ALA A 280 25.31 -32.51 0.59
N GLN A 281 24.81 -31.51 1.33
CA GLN A 281 25.62 -30.64 2.18
C GLN A 281 25.21 -30.74 3.66
N PRO A 282 25.95 -31.48 4.50
CA PRO A 282 25.70 -31.49 5.93
C PRO A 282 26.05 -30.11 6.53
N THR A 283 25.05 -29.33 6.94
CA THR A 283 25.23 -28.03 7.59
C THR A 283 25.85 -28.20 8.98
N LYS A 284 27.17 -28.11 9.08
CA LYS A 284 27.93 -28.19 10.35
C LYS A 284 27.74 -26.99 11.31
N ALA A 285 26.98 -25.96 10.95
CA ALA A 285 27.05 -24.64 11.61
C ALA A 285 25.73 -24.07 12.17
N ALA A 286 24.62 -24.82 12.21
CA ALA A 286 23.35 -24.24 12.66
C ALA A 286 23.01 -24.62 14.12
N LYS A 287 22.65 -23.60 14.93
CA LYS A 287 22.14 -23.75 16.30
C LYS A 287 20.96 -24.74 16.33
N ALA A 288 20.96 -25.61 17.33
CA ALA A 288 20.22 -26.87 17.34
C ALA A 288 18.68 -26.75 17.27
N ASP A 289 18.08 -25.65 17.72
CA ASP A 289 16.62 -25.62 17.92
C ASP A 289 15.83 -25.19 16.67
N GLY A 290 16.24 -24.13 15.96
CA GLY A 290 15.57 -23.71 14.72
C GLY A 290 15.75 -24.71 13.58
N LEU A 291 16.90 -25.39 13.54
CA LEU A 291 17.19 -26.39 12.51
C LEU A 291 16.29 -27.62 12.64
N ARG A 292 15.88 -28.00 13.85
CA ARG A 292 15.01 -29.18 14.07
C ARG A 292 13.64 -29.01 13.41
N VAL A 293 13.04 -27.83 13.53
CA VAL A 293 11.74 -27.53 12.89
C VAL A 293 11.87 -27.55 11.38
N ILE A 294 12.91 -26.91 10.84
CA ILE A 294 13.19 -26.90 9.40
C ILE A 294 13.45 -28.32 8.89
N ILE A 295 14.27 -29.11 9.59
CA ILE A 295 14.55 -30.51 9.22
C ILE A 295 13.28 -31.36 9.27
N ALA A 296 12.43 -31.17 10.28
CA ALA A 296 11.16 -31.89 10.39
C ALA A 296 10.23 -31.55 9.21
N ALA A 297 10.09 -30.27 8.88
CA ALA A 297 9.31 -29.82 7.72
C ALA A 297 9.90 -30.34 6.40
N LEU A 298 11.21 -30.28 6.22
CA LEU A 298 11.89 -30.83 5.03
C LEU A 298 11.76 -32.35 4.92
N ARG A 299 11.76 -33.06 6.06
CA ARG A 299 11.54 -34.51 6.10
C ARG A 299 10.10 -34.85 5.72
N ASP A 300 9.13 -34.10 6.25
CA ASP A 300 7.71 -34.27 5.90
C ASP A 300 7.48 -33.99 4.40
N LEU A 301 8.06 -32.91 3.90
CA LEU A 301 8.07 -32.58 2.49
C LEU A 301 8.70 -33.69 1.63
N GLY A 302 9.82 -34.26 2.07
CA GLY A 302 10.46 -35.41 1.39
C GLY A 302 9.53 -36.62 1.30
N LYS A 303 8.75 -36.89 2.35
CA LYS A 303 7.71 -37.95 2.34
C LYS A 303 6.59 -37.62 1.34
N LYS A 304 6.05 -36.39 1.38
CA LYS A 304 5.01 -35.91 0.45
C LYS A 304 5.47 -36.02 -1.03
N LEU A 305 6.69 -35.60 -1.34
CA LEU A 305 7.25 -35.70 -2.69
C LEU A 305 7.45 -37.15 -3.15
N THR A 306 7.77 -38.06 -2.23
CA THR A 306 7.90 -39.49 -2.53
C THR A 306 6.55 -40.11 -2.85
N GLN A 307 5.48 -39.68 -2.18
CA GLN A 307 4.11 -40.10 -2.50
C GLN A 307 3.67 -39.58 -3.87
N LEU A 308 3.96 -38.32 -4.20
CA LEU A 308 3.63 -37.73 -5.51
C LEU A 308 4.35 -38.39 -6.70
N ARG A 309 5.50 -39.05 -6.48
CA ARG A 309 6.20 -39.80 -7.55
C ARG A 309 5.58 -41.15 -7.87
N ARG A 310 4.68 -41.66 -7.02
CA ARG A 310 4.04 -42.97 -7.21
C ARG A 310 2.76 -42.91 -8.04
N TYR A 311 2.27 -41.71 -8.31
CA TYR A 311 1.16 -41.41 -9.22
C TYR A 311 1.72 -40.87 -10.54
#